data_AF-A0A645IVA6-F1
#
_entry.id   AF-A0A645IVA6-F1
#
_cell.length_a   1.000
_cell.length_b   1.000
_cell.length_c   1.000
_cell.angle_alpha   90.00
_cell.angle_beta   90.00
_cell.angle_gamma   90.00
#
_symmetry.space_group_name_H-M   'P 1'
#
loop_
_entity.id
_entity.type
_entity.pdbx_description
1 polymer ?
#
loop_
_entity_poly.entity_id
_entity_poly.type
_entity_poly.pdbx_seq_one_letter_code
_entity_poly.pdbx_strand_id
1 'polypeptide(L)' 'METQSACVIVSDADAHYARATAAGAEIVIDIADQDYGGRGYACRDPEGHLWWFGSYDPWAAATA' A
#
# COMPACT_ATOMS: atom_id res chain seq x y z
N MET A 1 -17.92 11.08 -3.62
CA MET A 1 -16.74 11.51 -2.84
C MET A 1 -16.42 10.39 -1.89
N GLU A 2 -15.30 9.72 -2.11
CA GLU A 2 -14.85 8.62 -1.26
C GLU A 2 -14.06 9.22 -0.09
N THR A 3 -14.50 8.94 1.15
CA THR A 3 -13.90 9.51 2.37
C THR A 3 -13.13 8.48 3.19
N GLN A 4 -13.02 7.26 2.66
CA GLN A 4 -12.38 6.11 3.29
C GLN A 4 -11.67 5.29 2.21
N SER A 5 -10.53 4.70 2.54
CA SER A 5 -9.82 3.77 1.67
C SER A 5 -9.50 2.49 2.43
N ALA A 6 -9.34 1.39 1.70
CA ALA A 6 -8.86 0.15 2.28
C ALA A 6 -7.34 0.22 2.50
N CYS A 7 -6.89 -0.24 3.66
CA CYS A 7 -5.48 -0.38 4.02
C CYS A 7 -5.15 -1.87 4.13
N VAL A 8 -4.27 -2.35 3.27
CA VAL A 8 -3.93 -3.77 3.16
C VAL A 8 -2.46 -3.97 3.52
N ILE A 9 -2.21 -4.86 4.48
CA ILE A 9 -0.86 -5.26 4.86
C ILE A 9 -0.37 -6.30 3.86
N VAL A 10 0.80 -6.06 3.26
CA VAL A 10 1.45 -6.96 2.30
C VAL A 10 2.84 -7.32 2.80
N SER A 11 3.25 -8.57 2.62
CA SER A 11 4.57 -9.03 3.07
C SER A 11 5.73 -8.40 2.29
N ASP A 12 5.49 -8.03 1.02
CA ASP A 12 6.47 -7.39 0.15
C ASP A 12 5.79 -6.26 -0.64
N ALA A 13 6.03 -5.02 -0.20
CA ALA A 13 5.41 -3.84 -0.80
C ALA A 13 5.96 -3.53 -2.19
N ASP A 14 7.26 -3.76 -2.44
CA ASP A 14 7.90 -3.49 -3.74
C ASP A 14 7.40 -4.47 -4.81
N ALA A 15 7.31 -5.76 -4.48
CA ALA A 15 6.75 -6.76 -5.39
C ALA A 15 5.28 -6.46 -5.72
N HIS A 16 4.49 -6.04 -4.73
CA HIS A 16 3.10 -5.67 -4.95
C HIS A 16 2.96 -4.40 -5.80
N TYR A 17 3.77 -3.37 -5.52
CA TYR A 17 3.84 -2.14 -6.29
C TYR A 17 4.15 -2.41 -7.76
N ALA A 18 5.22 -3.17 -8.05
CA ALA A 18 5.61 -3.52 -9.42
C ALA A 18 4.48 -4.25 -10.17
N ARG A 19 3.76 -5.15 -9.49
CA ARG A 19 2.60 -5.84 -10.07
C ARG A 19 1.45 -4.87 -10.35
N ALA A 20 1.14 -3.97 -9.42
CA ALA A 20 0.05 -3.00 -9.59
C ALA A 20 0.34 -2.04 -10.76
N THR A 21 1.57 -1.51 -10.85
CA THR A 21 2.02 -0.69 -11.99
C THR A 21 1.93 -1.45 -13.31
N ALA A 22 2.40 -2.71 -13.35
CA ALA A 22 2.32 -3.54 -14.56
C ALA A 22 0.88 -3.86 -14.98
N ALA A 23 -0.05 -3.89 -14.03
CA ALA A 23 -1.49 -4.06 -14.29
C ALA A 23 -2.19 -2.75 -14.72
N GLY A 24 -1.49 -1.62 -14.73
CA GLY A 24 -2.05 -0.32 -15.13
C GLY A 24 -2.78 0.42 -14.01
N ALA A 25 -2.52 0.09 -12.73
CA ALA A 25 -3.04 0.86 -11.62
C ALA A 25 -2.48 2.30 -11.65
N GLU A 26 -3.31 3.28 -11.33
CA GLU A 26 -2.88 4.67 -11.21
C GLU A 26 -2.18 4.87 -9.87
N ILE A 27 -0.87 5.05 -9.88
CA ILE A 27 -0.11 5.33 -8.65
C ILE A 27 -0.39 6.78 -8.20
N VAL A 28 -0.95 6.93 -7.00
CA VAL A 28 -1.31 8.22 -6.40
C VAL A 28 -0.22 8.70 -5.45
N ILE A 29 0.36 7.77 -4.69
CA ILE A 29 1.51 8.00 -3.82
C ILE A 29 2.53 6.93 -4.18
N ASP A 30 3.74 7.37 -4.55
CA ASP A 30 4.82 6.46 -4.91
C ASP A 30 5.28 5.62 -3.71
N ILE A 31 5.92 4.49 -4.00
CA ILE A 31 6.40 3.61 -2.95
C ILE A 31 7.59 4.22 -2.21
N ALA A 32 7.49 4.28 -0.88
CA ALA A 32 8.54 4.80 -0.02
C ALA A 32 8.57 4.09 1.33
N ASP A 33 9.74 4.13 1.96
CA ASP A 33 9.89 3.80 3.38
C ASP A 33 9.17 4.86 4.21
N GLN A 34 8.55 4.43 5.30
CA GLN A 34 7.75 5.30 6.15
C GLN A 34 8.42 5.51 7.50
N ASP A 35 8.29 6.72 8.06
CA ASP A 35 8.95 7.09 9.32
C ASP A 35 8.51 6.23 10.52
N TYR A 36 7.28 5.68 10.45
CA TYR A 36 6.74 4.75 11.44
C TYR A 36 7.17 3.29 11.21
N GLY A 37 8.03 3.05 10.23
CA GLY A 37 8.49 1.73 9.81
C GLY A 37 7.66 1.12 8.70
N GLY A 38 8.26 0.14 8.02
CA GLY A 38 7.68 -0.48 6.82
C GLY A 38 7.82 0.39 5.58
N ARG A 39 7.27 -0.14 4.48
CA ARG A 39 7.29 0.46 3.15
C ARG A 39 5.90 0.37 2.55
N GLY A 40 5.45 1.39 1.84
CA GLY A 40 4.08 1.40 1.31
C GLY A 40 3.82 2.46 0.25
N TYR A 41 2.69 2.33 -0.42
CA TYR A 41 2.25 3.18 -1.53
C TYR A 41 0.72 3.24 -1.60
N ALA A 42 0.20 4.17 -2.41
CA ALA A 42 -1.23 4.27 -2.69
C ALA A 42 -1.51 4.26 -4.20
N CYS A 43 -2.58 3.59 -4.61
CA CYS A 43 -3.02 3.59 -6.00
C CYS A 43 -4.55 3.60 -6.13
N ARG A 44 -5.05 3.95 -7.31
CA ARG A 44 -6.42 3.68 -7.72
C ARG A 44 -6.50 2.39 -8.52
N ASP A 45 -7.53 1.60 -8.24
CA ASP A 45 -7.90 0.48 -9.09
C ASP A 45 -8.57 0.97 -10.40
N PRO A 46 -8.82 0.08 -11.37
CA PRO A 46 -9.46 0.46 -12.63
C PRO A 46 -10.87 1.06 -12.48
N GLU A 47 -11.58 0.74 -11.40
CA GLU A 47 -12.88 1.30 -11.04
C GLU A 47 -12.78 2.69 -10.36
N GLY A 48 -11.57 3.10 -9.96
CA GLY A 48 -11.25 4.41 -9.40
C GLY A 48 -11.23 4.47 -7.87
N HIS A 49 -11.32 3.35 -7.15
CA HIS A 49 -11.26 3.31 -5.69
C HIS A 49 -9.84 3.49 -5.18
N LEU A 50 -9.67 4.21 -4.06
CA LEU A 50 -8.36 4.44 -3.45
C LEU A 50 -7.98 3.27 -2.53
N TRP A 51 -6.76 2.79 -2.72
CA TRP A 51 -6.15 1.72 -1.93
C TRP A 51 -4.82 2.17 -1.33
N TRP A 52 -4.55 1.70 -0.12
CA TRP A 52 -3.23 1.74 0.51
C TRP A 52 -2.69 0.33 0.69
N PHE A 53 -1.44 0.12 0.29
CA PHE A 53 -0.70 -1.12 0.50
C PHE A 53 0.60 -0.82 1.22
N GLY A 54 0.94 -1.60 2.25
CA GLY A 54 2.25 -1.48 2.89
C GLY A 54 2.60 -2.66 3.77
N SER A 55 3.86 -2.73 4.18
CA SER A 55 4.39 -3.84 5.01
C SER A 55 4.33 -3.59 6.52
N TYR A 56 3.90 -2.41 6.93
CA TYR A 56 3.73 -2.09 8.34
C TYR A 56 2.50 -2.80 8.92
N ASP A 57 2.71 -3.63 9.94
CA ASP A 57 1.66 -4.27 10.71
C ASP A 57 1.64 -3.69 12.14
N PRO A 58 0.69 -2.80 12.48
CA PRO A 58 0.58 -2.24 13.83
C PRO A 58 0.11 -3.25 14.88
N TRP A 59 -0.37 -4.43 14.46
CA TRP A 59 -0.84 -5.49 15.35
C TRP A 59 0.16 -6.65 15.47
N ALA A 60 1.26 -6.61 14.72
CA ALA A 60 2.36 -7.54 14.91
C ALA A 60 2.87 -7.38 16.35
N ALA A 61 2.83 -8.46 17.12
CA ALA A 61 3.38 -8.47 18.46
C ALA A 61 4.86 -8.08 18.38
N ALA A 62 5.25 -7.03 19.11
CA ALA A 62 6.67 -6.71 19.27
C ALA A 62 7.34 -7.98 19.81
N THR A 63 8.26 -8.56 19.04
CA THR A 63 9.01 -9.73 19.49
C THR A 63 9.75 -9.31 20.76
N ALA A 64 9.38 -9.93 21.90
CA ALA A 64 9.92 -9.65 23.22
C ALA A 64 11.42 -10.01 23.33
#